data_AF-N6VJB4-F1
#
_entry.id   AF-N6VJB4-F1
#
_cell.length_a   1.000
_cell.length_b   1.000
_cell.length_c   1.000
_cell.angle_alpha   90.00
_cell.angle_beta   90.00
_cell.angle_gamma   90.00
#
_symmetry.space_group_name_H-M   'P 1'
#
loop_
_entity.id
_entity.type
_entity.pdbx_description
1 polymer ?
#
loop_
_entity_poly.entity_id
_entity_poly.type
_entity_poly.pdbx_seq_one_letter_code
_entity_poly.pdbx_strand_id
1 'polypeptide(L)'
;MMGEGTVKMDMVGILQVEKGVEVTNGTVTMMGTTIMVKSGAGNGNGYGVGVGVSGGAVTMMGTAITVTSGDSGNGYGVGVGVSGGVVTMMGTTIVGTSGGTGKGTGVYVGSGVKMGSSETLMMMKEVRISGFEKGVSVEKGKLVMNMGSITVKSGVGNGNYGVGVWGTADATLMGTEIKGMGGKGVVMEGEG
;
A
#
# COMPACT_ATOMS: atom_id res chain seq x y z
N MET A 1 18.00 -2.19 24.19
CA MET A 1 17.44 -1.23 23.22
C MET A 1 17.97 -1.62 21.86
N MET A 2 17.12 -2.03 20.92
CA MET A 2 17.58 -2.23 19.54
C MET A 2 17.80 -0.84 18.95
N GLY A 3 19.02 -0.55 18.49
CA GLY A 3 19.36 0.77 17.96
C GLY A 3 18.48 1.14 16.76
N GLU A 4 18.12 2.41 16.67
CA GLU A 4 17.40 2.97 15.51
C GLU A 4 18.36 3.04 14.32
N GLY A 5 18.53 1.92 13.64
CA GLY A 5 19.37 1.81 12.45
C GLY A 5 18.79 2.64 11.30
N THR A 6 19.68 3.13 10.45
CA THR A 6 19.32 3.77 9.18
C THR A 6 19.74 2.89 8.02
N VAL A 7 18.83 2.61 7.10
CA VAL A 7 19.10 1.91 5.85
C VAL A 7 18.82 2.85 4.67
N LYS A 8 19.78 2.96 3.76
CA LYS A 8 19.62 3.66 2.49
C LYS A 8 19.69 2.66 1.35
N MET A 9 18.62 2.59 0.56
CA MET A 9 18.50 1.76 -0.63
C MET A 9 18.46 2.69 -1.83
N ASP A 10 19.51 2.65 -2.65
CA ASP A 10 19.63 3.48 -3.85
C ASP A 10 19.72 2.55 -5.07
N MET A 11 18.73 2.64 -5.96
CA MET A 11 18.60 1.81 -7.16
C MET A 11 18.65 0.30 -6.89
N VAL A 12 18.11 -0.14 -5.75
CA VAL A 12 18.10 -1.56 -5.37
C VAL A 12 16.93 -2.28 -6.05
N GLY A 13 17.21 -3.46 -6.62
CA GLY A 13 16.18 -4.38 -7.12
C GLY A 13 15.88 -5.49 -6.12
N ILE A 14 14.63 -5.62 -5.69
CA ILE A 14 14.13 -6.71 -4.84
C ILE A 14 13.10 -7.49 -5.67
N LEU A 15 13.41 -8.71 -6.08
CA LEU A 15 12.62 -9.44 -7.07
C LEU A 15 12.24 -10.83 -6.55
N GLN A 16 11.03 -11.28 -6.90
CA GLN A 16 10.54 -12.64 -6.66
C GLN A 16 10.46 -13.03 -5.18
N VAL A 17 10.15 -12.07 -4.32
CA VAL A 17 9.96 -12.29 -2.88
C VAL A 17 8.48 -12.22 -2.50
N GLU A 18 8.11 -12.78 -1.35
CA GLU A 18 6.75 -12.63 -0.80
C GLU A 18 6.59 -11.25 -0.13
N LYS A 19 7.59 -10.83 0.64
CA LYS A 19 7.69 -9.50 1.25
C LYS A 19 8.93 -8.77 0.72
N GLY A 20 8.75 -7.55 0.20
CA GLY A 20 9.86 -6.75 -0.33
C GLY A 20 10.71 -6.12 0.77
N VAL A 21 10.12 -5.21 1.53
CA VAL A 21 10.75 -4.52 2.66
C VAL A 21 9.82 -4.57 3.87
N GLU A 22 10.35 -4.90 5.04
CA GLU A 22 9.62 -4.91 6.31
C GLU A 22 10.35 -4.02 7.32
N VAL A 23 9.65 -3.01 7.85
CA VAL A 23 10.21 -2.02 8.79
C VAL A 23 9.41 -2.04 10.07
N THR A 24 10.07 -2.44 11.16
CA THR A 24 9.49 -2.49 12.50
C THR A 24 10.01 -1.38 13.41
N ASN A 25 11.19 -0.83 13.11
CA ASN A 25 11.79 0.32 13.77
C ASN A 25 12.87 0.96 12.87
N GLY A 26 13.37 2.14 13.25
CA GLY A 26 14.46 2.84 12.56
C GLY A 26 14.01 3.60 11.32
N THR A 27 14.95 3.98 10.47
CA THR A 27 14.68 4.78 9.26
C THR A 27 15.12 4.05 8.00
N VAL A 28 14.24 3.98 7.00
CA VAL A 28 14.56 3.44 5.66
C VAL A 28 14.31 4.51 4.59
N THR A 29 15.31 4.78 3.78
CA THR A 29 15.17 5.65 2.59
C THR A 29 15.40 4.83 1.32
N MET A 30 14.42 4.82 0.44
CA MET A 30 14.43 4.14 -0.86
C MET A 30 14.41 5.17 -1.99
N MET A 31 15.37 5.09 -2.92
CA MET A 31 15.49 5.99 -4.07
C MET A 31 15.63 5.17 -5.34
N GLY A 32 14.67 5.29 -6.26
CA GLY A 32 14.68 4.50 -7.51
C GLY A 32 14.64 2.98 -7.30
N THR A 33 14.30 2.52 -6.09
CA THR A 33 14.22 1.10 -5.75
C THR A 33 13.08 0.44 -6.53
N THR A 34 13.32 -0.77 -7.02
CA THR A 34 12.30 -1.60 -7.66
C THR A 34 11.99 -2.81 -6.78
N ILE A 35 10.71 -3.03 -6.50
CA ILE A 35 10.23 -4.14 -5.67
C ILE A 35 9.20 -4.93 -6.48
N MET A 36 9.43 -6.22 -6.65
CA MET A 36 8.50 -7.14 -7.28
C MET A 36 8.17 -8.28 -6.32
N VAL A 37 6.93 -8.29 -5.85
CA VAL A 37 6.43 -9.32 -4.95
C VAL A 37 5.40 -10.20 -5.63
N LYS A 38 5.41 -11.49 -5.29
CA LYS A 38 4.43 -12.47 -5.77
C LYS A 38 3.60 -12.96 -4.59
N SER A 39 2.32 -12.59 -4.54
CA SER A 39 1.41 -13.17 -3.55
C SER A 39 1.04 -14.59 -3.96
N GLY A 40 0.88 -15.49 -2.98
CA GLY A 40 0.61 -16.89 -3.24
C GLY A 40 1.81 -17.71 -3.73
N ALA A 41 3.06 -17.28 -3.46
CA ALA A 41 4.22 -18.17 -3.57
C ALA A 41 4.16 -19.24 -2.46
N GLY A 42 3.89 -20.50 -2.80
CA GLY A 42 3.63 -21.60 -1.84
C GLY A 42 2.19 -22.16 -1.97
N ASN A 43 1.71 -22.93 -0.97
CA ASN A 43 0.46 -23.72 -0.95
C ASN A 43 -0.88 -22.94 -1.12
N GLY A 44 -0.94 -21.87 -1.90
CA GLY A 44 -2.18 -21.27 -2.41
C GLY A 44 -2.85 -20.21 -1.54
N ASN A 45 -2.29 -19.86 -0.38
CA ASN A 45 -2.89 -18.92 0.58
C ASN A 45 -2.01 -17.70 0.95
N GLY A 46 -0.90 -17.46 0.23
CA GLY A 46 0.12 -16.46 0.61
C GLY A 46 -0.30 -15.00 0.40
N TYR A 47 0.14 -14.12 1.30
CA TYR A 47 -0.11 -12.67 1.31
C TYR A 47 1.16 -11.93 0.90
N GLY A 48 1.14 -11.26 -0.26
CA GLY A 48 2.31 -10.55 -0.79
C GLY A 48 2.32 -9.08 -0.38
N VAL A 49 3.44 -8.58 0.14
CA VAL A 49 3.58 -7.17 0.56
C VAL A 49 4.82 -6.54 -0.04
N GLY A 50 4.64 -5.49 -0.85
CA GLY A 50 5.78 -4.71 -1.37
C GLY A 50 6.59 -4.08 -0.23
N VAL A 51 5.96 -3.19 0.54
CA VAL A 51 6.57 -2.55 1.73
C VAL A 51 5.60 -2.63 2.90
N GLY A 52 6.02 -3.27 3.99
CA GLY A 52 5.30 -3.35 5.26
C GLY A 52 5.95 -2.48 6.32
N VAL A 53 5.19 -1.61 6.97
CA VAL A 53 5.69 -0.71 8.02
C VAL A 53 4.81 -0.84 9.25
N SER A 54 5.37 -1.35 10.35
CA SER A 54 4.70 -1.45 11.65
C SER A 54 5.30 -0.51 12.69
N GLY A 55 6.42 0.15 12.36
CA GLY A 55 7.06 1.19 13.17
C GLY A 55 8.19 1.87 12.39
N GLY A 56 8.76 2.93 12.97
CA GLY A 56 9.84 3.71 12.34
C GLY A 56 9.37 4.66 11.23
N ALA A 57 10.30 5.09 10.38
CA ALA A 57 10.07 6.04 9.29
C ALA A 57 10.56 5.48 7.94
N VAL A 58 9.71 5.55 6.92
CA VAL A 58 10.04 5.12 5.56
C VAL A 58 9.83 6.24 4.57
N THR A 59 10.86 6.54 3.78
CA THR A 59 10.78 7.48 2.65
C THR A 59 11.03 6.75 1.34
N MET A 60 10.12 6.88 0.39
CA MET A 60 10.21 6.32 -0.96
C MET A 60 10.22 7.45 -1.99
N MET A 61 11.26 7.51 -2.82
CA MET A 61 11.44 8.51 -3.86
C MET A 61 11.64 7.83 -5.21
N GLY A 62 10.64 7.92 -6.10
CA GLY A 62 10.68 7.25 -7.40
C GLY A 62 10.72 5.72 -7.32
N THR A 63 10.24 5.13 -6.22
CA THR A 63 10.18 3.68 -6.03
C THR A 63 9.12 3.07 -6.94
N ALA A 64 9.40 1.91 -7.51
CA ALA A 64 8.44 1.11 -8.28
C ALA A 64 8.10 -0.17 -7.51
N ILE A 65 6.82 -0.40 -7.23
CA ILE A 65 6.32 -1.60 -6.55
C ILE A 65 5.37 -2.32 -7.50
N THR A 66 5.69 -3.57 -7.83
CA THR A 66 4.82 -4.47 -8.58
C THR A 66 4.39 -5.61 -7.68
N VAL A 67 3.08 -5.78 -7.55
CA VAL A 67 2.47 -6.87 -6.79
C VAL A 67 1.78 -7.79 -7.79
N THR A 68 2.28 -9.01 -7.94
CA THR A 68 1.64 -10.02 -8.78
C THR A 68 0.80 -10.95 -7.91
N SER A 69 -0.52 -10.94 -8.11
CA SER A 69 -1.40 -11.87 -7.42
C SER A 69 -1.32 -13.26 -8.04
N GLY A 70 -1.12 -14.31 -7.23
CA GLY A 70 -1.05 -15.69 -7.71
C GLY A 70 -2.30 -16.17 -8.47
N ASP A 71 -2.09 -17.13 -9.36
CA ASP A 71 -3.07 -17.57 -10.37
C ASP A 71 -4.32 -18.25 -9.77
N SER A 72 -4.24 -18.77 -8.55
CA SER A 72 -5.29 -19.60 -7.92
C SER A 72 -6.43 -18.81 -7.25
N GLY A 73 -6.58 -17.51 -7.52
CA GLY A 73 -7.74 -16.71 -7.07
C GLY A 73 -7.84 -16.43 -5.56
N ASN A 74 -6.91 -16.95 -4.75
CA ASN A 74 -6.87 -16.79 -3.28
C ASN A 74 -5.74 -15.88 -2.77
N GLY A 75 -4.77 -15.54 -3.62
CA GLY A 75 -3.67 -14.64 -3.24
C GLY A 75 -4.15 -13.19 -3.11
N TYR A 76 -3.84 -12.55 -1.97
CA TYR A 76 -4.09 -11.13 -1.75
C TYR A 76 -2.77 -10.37 -1.71
N GLY A 77 -2.72 -9.24 -2.41
CA GLY A 77 -1.52 -8.43 -2.53
C GLY A 77 -1.69 -7.03 -1.96
N VAL A 78 -0.69 -6.54 -1.24
CA VAL A 78 -0.59 -5.15 -0.80
C VAL A 78 0.67 -4.51 -1.33
N GLY A 79 0.54 -3.36 -2.00
CA GLY A 79 1.71 -2.59 -2.44
C GLY A 79 2.46 -2.02 -1.25
N VAL A 80 1.79 -1.19 -0.45
CA VAL A 80 2.32 -0.64 0.80
C VAL A 80 1.31 -0.83 1.93
N GLY A 81 1.71 -1.54 2.97
CA GLY A 81 0.93 -1.77 4.18
C GLY A 81 1.54 -1.01 5.35
N VAL A 82 0.74 -0.15 5.99
CA VAL A 82 1.18 0.65 7.13
C VAL A 82 0.28 0.38 8.32
N SER A 83 0.84 -0.26 9.33
CA SER A 83 0.17 -0.53 10.61
C SER A 83 0.86 0.15 11.78
N GLY A 84 1.79 1.07 11.51
CA GLY A 84 2.45 1.94 12.47
C GLY A 84 3.59 2.73 11.82
N GLY A 85 4.04 3.79 12.49
CA GLY A 85 5.12 4.65 11.98
C GLY A 85 4.67 5.65 10.92
N VAL A 86 5.65 6.22 10.22
CA VAL A 86 5.45 7.28 9.22
C VAL A 86 5.95 6.83 7.85
N VAL A 87 5.13 6.99 6.81
CA VAL A 87 5.51 6.67 5.44
C VAL A 87 5.33 7.88 4.55
N THR A 88 6.40 8.27 3.86
CA THR A 88 6.41 9.33 2.85
C THR A 88 6.73 8.74 1.48
N MET A 89 5.88 8.97 0.50
CA MET A 89 6.05 8.55 -0.88
C MET A 89 6.06 9.75 -1.82
N MET A 90 7.07 9.85 -2.67
CA MET A 90 7.21 10.91 -3.68
C MET A 90 7.50 10.28 -5.04
N GLY A 91 6.60 10.45 -6.00
CA GLY A 91 6.76 9.89 -7.35
C GLY A 91 6.75 8.36 -7.39
N THR A 92 6.28 7.69 -6.33
CA THR A 92 6.20 6.23 -6.25
C THR A 92 5.11 5.70 -7.20
N THR A 93 5.40 4.58 -7.85
CA THR A 93 4.43 3.85 -8.68
C THR A 93 4.15 2.48 -8.06
N ILE A 94 2.88 2.15 -7.88
CA ILE A 94 2.41 0.90 -7.27
C ILE A 94 1.43 0.24 -8.25
N VAL A 95 1.78 -0.95 -8.73
CA VAL A 95 1.01 -1.66 -9.76
C VAL A 95 0.63 -3.06 -9.28
N GLY A 96 -0.66 -3.34 -9.27
CA GLY A 96 -1.23 -4.67 -9.15
C GLY A 96 -1.29 -5.33 -10.52
N THR A 97 -0.55 -6.42 -10.69
CA THR A 97 -0.61 -7.27 -11.88
C THR A 97 -1.33 -8.56 -11.54
N SER A 98 -2.22 -8.99 -12.42
CA SER A 98 -3.11 -10.11 -12.18
C SER A 98 -2.74 -11.29 -13.08
N GLY A 99 -2.45 -12.44 -12.49
CA GLY A 99 -2.70 -13.75 -13.11
C GLY A 99 -4.13 -14.26 -12.87
N GLY A 100 -4.94 -13.54 -12.06
CA GLY A 100 -6.31 -13.91 -11.65
C GLY A 100 -7.25 -12.72 -11.36
N THR A 101 -8.24 -12.87 -10.47
CA THR A 101 -9.40 -11.94 -10.24
C THR A 101 -9.07 -10.50 -9.78
N GLY A 102 -7.81 -10.09 -9.67
CA GLY A 102 -7.41 -8.71 -9.34
C GLY A 102 -7.50 -8.33 -7.86
N LYS A 103 -7.59 -9.32 -6.96
CA LYS A 103 -7.73 -9.13 -5.51
C LYS A 103 -6.50 -8.46 -4.89
N GLY A 104 -6.70 -7.38 -4.15
CA GLY A 104 -5.64 -6.71 -3.41
C GLY A 104 -5.89 -5.21 -3.23
N THR A 105 -5.00 -4.59 -2.46
CA THR A 105 -5.03 -3.16 -2.17
C THR A 105 -3.71 -2.52 -2.56
N GLY A 106 -3.73 -1.41 -3.30
CA GLY A 106 -2.50 -0.68 -3.60
C GLY A 106 -1.81 -0.19 -2.33
N VAL A 107 -2.58 0.49 -1.49
CA VAL A 107 -2.13 0.99 -0.18
C VAL A 107 -3.14 0.70 0.91
N TYR A 108 -2.67 0.11 2.00
CA TYR A 108 -3.47 -0.14 3.19
C TYR A 108 -2.86 0.56 4.41
N VAL A 109 -3.68 1.35 5.12
CA VAL A 109 -3.32 2.03 6.37
C VAL A 109 -4.29 1.58 7.45
N GLY A 110 -3.84 0.72 8.37
CA GLY A 110 -4.74 0.08 9.33
C GLY A 110 -4.03 -0.92 10.25
N SER A 111 -4.74 -1.41 11.27
CA SER A 111 -4.11 -2.22 12.33
C SER A 111 -4.00 -3.69 11.94
N GLY A 112 -2.81 -4.12 11.53
CA GLY A 112 -2.35 -5.49 11.68
C GLY A 112 -1.55 -5.63 12.98
N VAL A 113 -2.17 -6.13 14.05
CA VAL A 113 -1.56 -6.41 15.37
C VAL A 113 -1.21 -5.16 16.21
N LYS A 114 -1.99 -4.97 17.28
CA LYS A 114 -1.74 -4.08 18.45
C LYS A 114 -0.99 -2.77 18.16
N MET A 115 -1.73 -1.71 17.82
CA MET A 115 -1.23 -0.35 17.97
C MET A 115 -1.83 0.31 19.21
N GLY A 116 -0.94 0.80 20.08
CA GLY A 116 -1.24 1.71 21.19
C GLY A 116 -0.86 3.16 20.91
N SER A 117 -0.67 3.60 19.65
CA SER A 117 -0.36 5.00 19.35
C SER A 117 -1.13 5.55 18.15
N SER A 118 -1.46 6.83 18.27
CA SER A 118 -2.33 7.64 17.41
C SER A 118 -1.61 8.23 16.18
N GLU A 119 -0.49 7.65 15.74
CA GLU A 119 0.51 8.38 14.90
C GLU A 119 0.78 7.80 13.51
N THR A 120 -0.03 6.85 13.02
CA THR A 120 0.15 6.38 11.64
C THR A 120 -0.14 7.51 10.65
N LEU A 121 0.90 7.99 9.98
CA LEU A 121 0.83 9.08 9.02
C LEU A 121 1.38 8.63 7.67
N MET A 122 0.55 8.75 6.65
CA MET A 122 0.92 8.44 5.28
C MET A 122 0.84 9.70 4.41
N MET A 123 1.98 10.09 3.86
CA MET A 123 2.08 11.21 2.92
C MET A 123 2.39 10.67 1.52
N MET A 124 1.59 11.08 0.55
CA MET A 124 1.77 10.73 -0.85
C MET A 124 1.87 12.00 -1.68
N LYS A 125 2.92 12.14 -2.47
CA LYS A 125 3.06 13.17 -3.49
C LYS A 125 3.29 12.53 -4.85
N GLU A 126 2.44 12.85 -5.83
CA GLU A 126 2.57 12.34 -7.21
C GLU A 126 2.61 10.81 -7.31
N VAL A 127 1.94 10.12 -6.38
CA VAL A 127 1.91 8.67 -6.33
C VAL A 127 0.90 8.12 -7.33
N ARG A 128 1.28 7.07 -8.06
CA ARG A 128 0.42 6.39 -9.04
C ARG A 128 0.11 4.99 -8.56
N ILE A 129 -1.17 4.69 -8.36
CA ILE A 129 -1.65 3.38 -7.94
C ILE A 129 -2.55 2.83 -9.04
N SER A 130 -2.29 1.61 -9.51
CA SER A 130 -3.12 1.00 -10.55
C SER A 130 -3.21 -0.51 -10.45
N GLY A 131 -4.24 -1.08 -11.05
CA GLY A 131 -4.32 -2.52 -11.28
C GLY A 131 -4.84 -3.37 -10.10
N PHE A 132 -5.29 -2.72 -9.03
CA PHE A 132 -5.90 -3.32 -7.85
C PHE A 132 -7.43 -3.22 -7.86
N GLU A 133 -8.09 -4.05 -7.07
CA GLU A 133 -9.51 -3.94 -6.69
C GLU A 133 -9.77 -2.70 -5.82
N LYS A 134 -8.87 -2.47 -4.85
CA LYS A 134 -8.89 -1.33 -3.94
C LYS A 134 -7.66 -0.46 -4.17
N GLY A 135 -7.85 0.84 -4.36
CA GLY A 135 -6.73 1.76 -4.51
C GLY A 135 -6.03 2.00 -3.19
N VAL A 136 -6.69 2.76 -2.31
CA VAL A 136 -6.21 3.09 -0.95
C VAL A 136 -7.31 2.78 0.06
N SER A 137 -6.98 2.06 1.13
CA SER A 137 -7.89 1.81 2.26
C SER A 137 -7.28 2.34 3.55
N VAL A 138 -8.00 3.22 4.25
CA VAL A 138 -7.57 3.85 5.48
C VAL A 138 -8.56 3.49 6.58
N GLU A 139 -8.18 2.58 7.46
CA GLU A 139 -8.98 2.14 8.60
C GLU A 139 -8.60 2.86 9.89
N LYS A 140 -7.34 3.33 10.00
CA LYS A 140 -6.85 4.14 11.12
C LYS A 140 -5.75 5.08 10.66
N GLY A 141 -5.54 6.15 11.44
CA GLY A 141 -4.49 7.13 11.18
C GLY A 141 -4.89 8.16 10.14
N LYS A 142 -3.89 8.84 9.59
CA LYS A 142 -4.07 9.96 8.66
C LYS A 142 -3.40 9.68 7.32
N LEU A 143 -4.20 9.79 6.26
CA LEU A 143 -3.72 9.84 4.88
C LEU A 143 -3.69 11.30 4.40
N VAL A 144 -2.58 11.71 3.79
CA VAL A 144 -2.49 12.94 3.00
C VAL A 144 -1.97 12.58 1.62
N MET A 145 -2.82 12.72 0.60
CA MET A 145 -2.44 12.52 -0.79
C MET A 145 -2.51 13.85 -1.53
N ASN A 146 -1.39 14.24 -2.12
CA ASN A 146 -1.22 15.44 -2.90
C ASN A 146 -0.77 15.08 -4.32
N MET A 147 -1.63 15.32 -5.30
CA MET A 147 -1.46 14.93 -6.69
C MET A 147 -1.35 13.41 -6.87
N GLY A 148 -1.17 12.98 -8.12
CA GLY A 148 -1.09 11.58 -8.49
C GLY A 148 -2.42 11.00 -8.93
N SER A 149 -2.46 9.68 -9.08
CA SER A 149 -3.60 9.01 -9.68
C SER A 149 -3.84 7.63 -9.08
N ILE A 150 -5.11 7.29 -8.88
CA ILE A 150 -5.57 5.97 -8.50
C ILE A 150 -6.44 5.42 -9.65
N THR A 151 -6.10 4.25 -10.18
CA THR A 151 -6.90 3.56 -11.20
C THR A 151 -7.26 2.16 -10.73
N VAL A 152 -8.53 1.96 -10.38
CA VAL A 152 -9.03 0.65 -9.93
C VAL A 152 -9.63 -0.16 -11.06
N LYS A 153 -9.40 -1.47 -11.03
CA LYS A 153 -9.98 -2.40 -12.00
C LYS A 153 -11.45 -2.65 -11.69
N SER A 154 -12.22 -2.98 -12.73
CA SER A 154 -13.53 -3.62 -12.55
C SER A 154 -13.30 -5.06 -12.10
N GLY A 155 -14.05 -5.53 -11.11
CA GLY A 155 -13.85 -6.83 -10.48
C GLY A 155 -15.10 -7.31 -9.76
N VAL A 156 -15.30 -8.62 -9.76
CA VAL A 156 -16.52 -9.32 -9.33
C VAL A 156 -16.54 -9.40 -7.79
N GLY A 157 -17.13 -8.41 -7.13
CA GLY A 157 -17.23 -8.37 -5.67
C GLY A 157 -17.83 -7.07 -5.15
N ASN A 158 -18.44 -7.13 -3.96
CA ASN A 158 -18.86 -5.94 -3.22
C ASN A 158 -17.62 -5.33 -2.55
N GLY A 159 -17.28 -4.08 -2.88
CA GLY A 159 -16.21 -3.35 -2.16
C GLY A 159 -15.09 -2.76 -3.02
N ASN A 160 -15.24 -2.66 -4.34
CA ASN A 160 -14.24 -1.97 -5.18
C ASN A 160 -14.32 -0.46 -4.93
N TYR A 161 -13.18 0.14 -4.58
CA TYR A 161 -13.10 1.58 -4.44
C TYR A 161 -11.71 2.15 -4.73
N GLY A 162 -11.69 3.39 -5.21
CA GLY A 162 -10.46 4.18 -5.33
C GLY A 162 -9.86 4.49 -3.97
N VAL A 163 -10.62 5.18 -3.10
CA VAL A 163 -10.22 5.49 -1.71
C VAL A 163 -11.34 5.10 -0.76
N GLY A 164 -11.05 4.29 0.25
CA GLY A 164 -11.96 3.95 1.35
C GLY A 164 -11.42 4.51 2.67
N VAL A 165 -12.25 5.21 3.42
CA VAL A 165 -11.93 5.79 4.73
C VAL A 165 -12.95 5.29 5.74
N TRP A 166 -12.47 4.69 6.84
CA TRP A 166 -13.32 3.94 7.76
C TRP A 166 -13.12 4.40 9.21
N GLY A 167 -14.19 4.29 10.00
CA GLY A 167 -14.17 4.55 11.44
C GLY A 167 -13.71 5.96 11.78
N THR A 168 -12.58 6.07 12.49
CA THR A 168 -11.99 7.34 12.93
C THR A 168 -10.84 7.81 12.05
N ALA A 169 -10.62 7.19 10.89
CA ALA A 169 -9.54 7.57 9.98
C ALA A 169 -9.79 8.92 9.31
N ASP A 170 -8.69 9.65 9.08
CA ASP A 170 -8.70 10.91 8.35
C ASP A 170 -8.03 10.74 6.97
N ALA A 171 -8.61 11.34 5.94
CA ALA A 171 -7.98 11.45 4.64
C ALA A 171 -8.11 12.86 4.06
N THR A 172 -7.00 13.40 3.57
CA THR A 172 -6.95 14.63 2.78
C THR A 172 -6.46 14.29 1.39
N LEU A 173 -7.27 14.55 0.37
CA LEU A 173 -6.92 14.35 -1.05
C LEU A 173 -6.89 15.71 -1.74
N MET A 174 -5.77 16.08 -2.34
CA MET A 174 -5.57 17.36 -3.03
C MET A 174 -5.03 17.11 -4.42
N GLY A 175 -5.77 17.46 -5.48
CA GLY A 175 -5.31 17.26 -6.86
C GLY A 175 -5.13 15.79 -7.27
N THR A 176 -5.69 14.84 -6.52
CA THR A 176 -5.66 13.41 -6.83
C THR A 176 -6.71 13.07 -7.88
N GLU A 177 -6.29 12.38 -8.94
CA GLU A 177 -7.21 11.80 -9.92
C GLU A 177 -7.61 10.38 -9.52
N ILE A 178 -8.91 10.08 -9.48
CA ILE A 178 -9.42 8.72 -9.21
C ILE A 178 -10.24 8.25 -10.41
N LYS A 179 -9.81 7.16 -11.01
CA LYS A 179 -10.44 6.50 -12.16
C LYS A 179 -10.81 5.06 -11.79
N GLY A 180 -11.93 4.60 -12.32
CA GLY A 180 -12.37 3.22 -12.15
C GLY A 180 -13.20 2.75 -13.34
N MET A 181 -13.18 1.44 -13.57
CA MET A 181 -14.03 0.78 -14.58
C MET A 181 -15.32 0.19 -13.95
N GLY A 182 -15.72 0.69 -12.78
CA GLY A 182 -16.82 0.21 -11.94
C GLY A 182 -16.55 0.49 -10.44
N GLY A 183 -17.54 0.27 -9.57
CA GLY A 183 -17.39 0.48 -8.12
C GLY A 183 -17.54 1.93 -7.65
N LYS A 184 -17.04 2.24 -6.45
CA LYS A 184 -17.12 3.59 -5.84
C LYS A 184 -15.79 4.35 -6.04
N GLY A 185 -15.82 5.64 -6.34
CA GLY A 185 -14.58 6.44 -6.41
C GLY A 185 -13.98 6.63 -5.01
N VAL A 186 -14.76 7.23 -4.12
CA VAL A 186 -14.44 7.42 -2.70
C VAL A 186 -15.55 6.81 -1.85
N VAL A 187 -15.18 6.14 -0.76
CA VAL A 187 -16.08 5.61 0.27
C VAL A 187 -15.65 6.15 1.62
N MET A 188 -16.61 6.64 2.39
CA MET A 188 -16.39 7.10 3.75
C MET A 188 -17.51 6.54 4.62
N GLU A 189 -17.15 5.72 5.62
CA GLU A 189 -18.10 5.18 6.59
C GLU A 189 -17.50 5.32 8.00
N GLY A 190 -18.15 6.09 8.87
CA GLY A 190 -17.71 6.32 10.24
C GLY A 190 -18.29 5.31 11.24
N GLU A 191 -17.76 5.33 12.46
CA GLU A 191 -18.40 4.71 13.63
C GLU A 191 -19.48 5.69 14.14
N GLY A 192 -20.72 5.22 14.26
CA GLY A 192 -21.87 6.00 14.74
C GLY A 192 -21.92 6.15 16.26
#